data_AF-A0A1I0R1P7-F1
#
_entry.id   AF-A0A1I0R1P7-F1
#
_cell.length_a   1.000
_cell.length_b   1.000
_cell.length_c   1.000
_cell.angle_alpha   90.00
_cell.angle_beta   90.00
_cell.angle_gamma   90.00
#
_symmetry.space_group_name_H-M   'P 1'
#
loop_
_entity.id
_entity.type
_entity.pdbx_description
1 polymer ?
#
loop_
_entity_poly.entity_id
_entity_poly.type
_entity_poly.pdbx_seq_one_letter_code
_entity_poly.pdbx_strand_id
1 'polypeptide(L)'
;MFLTLLNKNLKQPFLSLAIKASESDAAFDDVQHELITSFAKELGIEPFYNCERSEAEVISQIVNFASKTEKQIILFEIIGILYSDNLLQEAESDFLCRVSSGFNIDLPLANEMINLVADYKHLYIDICKKVLEESDSLEQ
;
A
#
# COMPACT_ATOMS: atom_id res chain seq x y z
N MET A 1 -3.75 -3.58 -7.76
CA MET A 1 -4.28 -3.86 -6.43
C MET A 1 -5.01 -5.21 -6.47
N PHE A 2 -5.00 -5.95 -5.37
CA PHE A 2 -5.55 -7.30 -5.21
C PHE A 2 -6.69 -7.34 -4.16
N LEU A 3 -7.27 -6.18 -3.80
CA LEU A 3 -8.16 -6.03 -2.66
C LEU A 3 -9.52 -6.71 -2.85
N THR A 4 -9.92 -6.93 -4.11
CA THR A 4 -11.12 -7.73 -4.43
C THR A 4 -11.02 -9.18 -3.95
N LEU A 5 -9.82 -9.69 -3.70
CA LEU A 5 -9.58 -11.07 -3.24
C LEU A 5 -9.72 -11.21 -1.72
N LEU A 6 -9.80 -10.10 -0.97
CA LEU A 6 -9.94 -10.15 0.48
C LEU A 6 -11.36 -10.56 0.88
N ASN A 7 -11.46 -11.42 1.89
CA ASN A 7 -12.74 -11.75 2.47
C ASN A 7 -13.41 -10.52 3.13
N LYS A 8 -14.75 -10.57 3.28
CA LYS A 8 -15.55 -9.45 3.78
C LYS A 8 -15.12 -8.92 5.16
N ASN A 9 -14.55 -9.76 6.02
CA ASN A 9 -14.16 -9.38 7.37
C ASN A 9 -12.85 -8.57 7.37
N LEU A 10 -12.08 -8.60 6.28
CA LEU A 10 -10.81 -7.90 6.14
C LEU A 10 -10.94 -6.52 5.49
N LYS A 11 -12.08 -6.21 4.86
CA LYS A 11 -12.23 -4.96 4.11
C LYS A 11 -12.03 -3.71 4.98
N GLN A 12 -12.75 -3.67 6.10
CA GLN A 12 -12.66 -2.56 7.06
C GLN A 12 -11.30 -2.55 7.82
N PRO A 13 -10.78 -3.69 8.32
CA PRO A 13 -9.43 -3.73 8.89
C PRO A 13 -8.32 -3.31 7.94
N PHE A 14 -8.36 -3.72 6.67
CA PHE A 14 -7.37 -3.30 5.68
C PHE A 14 -7.37 -1.78 5.53
N LEU A 15 -8.54 -1.16 5.31
CA LEU A 15 -8.62 0.28 5.10
C LEU A 15 -8.14 1.06 6.35
N SER A 16 -8.40 0.54 7.55
CA SER A 16 -7.84 1.08 8.78
C SER A 16 -6.32 0.97 8.86
N LEU A 17 -5.74 -0.13 8.38
CA LEU A 17 -4.30 -0.30 8.35
C LEU A 17 -3.66 0.65 7.32
N ALA A 18 -4.31 0.84 6.17
CA ALA A 18 -3.87 1.79 5.15
C ALA A 18 -3.82 3.22 5.69
N ILE A 19 -4.82 3.65 6.46
CA ILE A 19 -4.80 4.96 7.15
C ILE A 19 -3.66 5.03 8.18
N LYS A 20 -3.42 3.95 8.93
CA LYS A 20 -2.28 3.92 9.88
C LYS A 20 -0.92 3.97 9.18
N ALA A 21 -0.81 3.36 8.00
CA ALA A 21 0.39 3.47 7.17
C ALA A 21 0.58 4.91 6.69
N SER A 22 -0.50 5.55 6.22
CA SER A 22 -0.43 6.92 5.71
C SER A 22 -0.17 7.96 6.80
N GLU A 23 -0.59 7.70 8.05
CA GLU A 23 -0.21 8.51 9.23
C GLU A 23 1.29 8.45 9.56
N SER A 24 2.01 7.40 9.13
CA SER A 24 3.45 7.26 9.33
C SER A 24 4.29 7.96 8.25
N ASP A 25 3.65 8.29 7.13
CA ASP A 25 4.22 9.12 6.06
C ASP A 25 4.06 10.60 6.43
N ALA A 26 5.13 11.38 6.29
CA ALA A 26 5.16 12.79 6.67
C ALA A 26 4.33 13.69 5.74
N ALA A 27 3.82 13.16 4.63
CA ALA A 27 3.03 13.88 3.64
C ALA A 27 1.55 13.43 3.63
N PHE A 28 0.79 13.77 4.67
CA PHE A 28 -0.67 13.61 4.65
C PHE A 28 -1.29 14.65 3.70
N ASP A 29 -1.35 14.36 2.41
CA ASP A 29 -1.80 15.25 1.33
C ASP A 29 -3.05 14.74 0.58
N ASP A 30 -3.44 15.45 -0.47
CA ASP A 30 -4.58 15.11 -1.35
C ASP A 30 -4.40 13.76 -2.08
N VAL A 31 -3.16 13.35 -2.39
CA VAL A 31 -2.84 12.08 -3.08
C VAL A 31 -3.15 10.90 -2.18
N GLN A 32 -2.87 10.99 -0.88
CA GLN A 32 -3.23 9.94 0.08
C GLN A 32 -4.76 9.77 0.19
N HIS A 33 -5.53 10.86 0.16
CA HIS A 33 -7.00 10.81 0.16
C HIS A 33 -7.57 10.10 -1.08
N GLU A 34 -7.02 10.38 -2.26
CA GLU A 34 -7.39 9.70 -3.50
C GLU A 34 -7.06 8.20 -3.44
N LEU A 35 -5.91 7.84 -2.87
CA LEU A 35 -5.50 6.44 -2.73
C LEU A 35 -6.42 5.67 -1.77
N ILE A 36 -6.72 6.22 -0.60
CA ILE A 36 -7.68 5.64 0.36
C ILE A 36 -9.06 5.48 -0.28
N THR A 37 -9.49 6.46 -1.08
CA THR A 37 -10.75 6.38 -1.84
C THR A 37 -10.72 5.24 -2.87
N SER A 38 -9.61 5.07 -3.59
CA SER A 38 -9.43 3.99 -4.56
C SER A 38 -9.48 2.62 -3.89
N PHE A 39 -8.83 2.46 -2.73
CA PHE A 39 -8.90 1.23 -1.95
C PHE A 39 -10.33 0.91 -1.50
N ALA A 40 -11.04 1.90 -0.94
CA ALA A 40 -12.43 1.71 -0.51
C ALA A 40 -13.33 1.26 -1.67
N LYS A 41 -13.14 1.87 -2.86
CA LYS A 41 -13.85 1.52 -4.09
C LYS A 41 -13.59 0.08 -4.50
N GLU A 42 -12.34 -0.37 -4.52
CA GLU A 42 -11.99 -1.75 -4.90
C GLU A 42 -12.50 -2.77 -3.87
N LEU A 43 -12.41 -2.44 -2.59
CA LEU A 43 -12.98 -3.23 -1.51
C LEU A 43 -14.51 -3.27 -1.56
N GLY A 44 -15.16 -2.33 -2.26
CA GLY A 44 -16.61 -2.20 -2.32
C GLY A 44 -17.20 -1.81 -0.95
N ILE A 45 -16.55 -0.86 -0.26
CA ILE A 45 -17.02 -0.25 0.99
C ILE A 45 -16.99 1.27 0.87
N GLU A 46 -17.72 1.95 1.74
CA GLU A 46 -17.60 3.42 1.86
C GLU A 46 -16.22 3.80 2.43
N PRO A 47 -15.57 4.84 1.88
CA PRO A 47 -14.30 5.31 2.38
C PRO A 47 -14.44 5.95 3.76
N PHE A 48 -13.41 5.81 4.57
CA PHE A 48 -13.19 6.59 5.78
C PHE A 48 -11.71 6.98 5.83
N TYR A 49 -11.42 8.11 6.50
CA TYR A 49 -10.11 8.76 6.46
C TYR A 49 -9.48 8.92 7.84
N ASN A 50 -10.14 8.40 8.87
CA ASN A 50 -9.65 8.42 10.24
C ASN A 50 -9.83 7.04 10.89
N CYS A 51 -8.89 6.69 11.77
CA CYS A 51 -8.94 5.43 12.49
C CYS A 51 -8.58 5.68 13.97
N GLU A 52 -9.57 5.53 14.84
CA GLU A 52 -9.38 5.66 16.29
C GLU A 52 -8.73 4.42 16.92
N ARG A 53 -8.78 3.27 16.21
CA ARG A 53 -8.14 2.03 16.67
C ARG A 53 -6.62 2.16 16.58
N SER A 54 -5.93 1.57 17.54
CA SER A 54 -4.47 1.46 17.49
C SER A 54 -4.00 0.52 16.37
N GLU A 55 -2.77 0.73 15.89
CA GLU A 55 -2.11 -0.15 14.91
C GLU A 55 -2.14 -1.62 15.36
N ALA A 56 -1.82 -1.89 16.62
CA ALA A 56 -1.79 -3.23 17.20
C ALA A 56 -3.18 -3.92 17.18
N GLU A 57 -4.25 -3.17 17.46
CA GLU A 57 -5.62 -3.69 17.39
C GLU A 57 -6.01 -4.05 15.95
N VAL A 58 -5.67 -3.19 14.99
CA VAL A 58 -5.95 -3.42 13.57
C VAL A 58 -5.20 -4.65 13.05
N ILE A 59 -3.89 -4.75 13.33
CA ILE A 59 -3.07 -5.92 12.98
C ILE A 59 -3.67 -7.19 13.57
N SER A 60 -4.05 -7.17 14.85
CA SER A 60 -4.64 -8.32 15.53
C SER A 60 -5.95 -8.77 14.88
N GLN A 61 -6.81 -7.83 14.47
CA GLN A 61 -8.04 -8.16 13.74
C GLN A 61 -7.74 -8.82 12.40
N ILE A 62 -6.77 -8.31 11.63
CA ILE A 62 -6.36 -8.92 10.36
C ILE A 62 -5.85 -10.33 10.60
N VAL A 63 -4.98 -10.54 11.60
CA VAL A 63 -4.41 -11.85 11.92
C VAL A 63 -5.47 -12.90 12.22
N ASN A 64 -6.57 -12.50 12.88
CA ASN A 64 -7.66 -13.40 13.27
C ASN A 64 -8.53 -13.85 12.08
N PHE A 65 -8.66 -13.02 11.05
CA PHE A 65 -9.58 -13.30 9.92
C PHE A 65 -8.86 -13.63 8.61
N ALA A 66 -7.58 -13.33 8.48
CA ALA A 66 -6.82 -13.51 7.25
C ALA A 66 -6.15 -14.87 7.16
N SER A 67 -6.29 -15.48 5.98
CA SER A 67 -5.42 -16.55 5.53
C SER A 67 -3.99 -16.06 5.29
N LYS A 68 -3.04 -16.98 5.09
CA LYS A 68 -1.65 -16.65 4.73
C LYS A 68 -1.58 -15.76 3.47
N THR A 69 -2.32 -16.13 2.43
CA THR A 69 -2.35 -15.39 1.16
C THR A 69 -2.95 -14.00 1.34
N GLU A 70 -4.01 -13.85 2.13
CA GLU A 70 -4.60 -12.53 2.40
C GLU A 70 -3.65 -11.62 3.19
N LYS A 71 -2.86 -12.15 4.11
CA LYS A 71 -1.81 -11.36 4.81
C LYS A 71 -0.73 -10.87 3.85
N GLN A 72 -0.33 -11.71 2.89
CA GLN A 72 0.62 -11.33 1.84
C GLN A 72 0.04 -10.24 0.92
N ILE A 73 -1.23 -10.37 0.53
CA ILE A 73 -1.93 -9.33 -0.23
C ILE A 73 -1.94 -8.02 0.55
N ILE A 74 -2.38 -8.05 1.82
CA ILE A 74 -2.45 -6.85 2.65
C ILE A 74 -1.07 -6.20 2.78
N LEU A 75 -0.01 -6.97 3.08
CA LEU A 75 1.35 -6.44 3.17
C LEU A 75 1.80 -5.79 1.86
N PHE A 76 1.54 -6.45 0.72
CA PHE A 76 1.90 -5.94 -0.61
C PHE A 76 1.21 -4.60 -0.92
N GLU A 77 -0.08 -4.47 -0.60
CA GLU A 77 -0.81 -3.23 -0.84
C GLU A 77 -0.36 -2.10 0.10
N ILE A 78 -0.01 -2.43 1.36
CA ILE A 78 0.59 -1.46 2.30
C ILE A 78 1.95 -0.97 1.80
N ILE A 79 2.79 -1.85 1.24
CA ILE A 79 4.05 -1.46 0.60
C ILE A 79 3.80 -0.43 -0.52
N GLY A 80 2.74 -0.63 -1.32
CA GLY A 80 2.37 0.31 -2.37
C GLY A 80 2.07 1.73 -1.88
N ILE A 81 1.57 1.87 -0.65
CA ILE A 81 1.32 3.17 -0.01
C ILE A 81 2.63 3.81 0.42
N LEU A 82 3.40 3.07 1.23
CA LEU A 82 4.63 3.55 1.86
C LEU A 82 5.76 3.80 0.86
N TYR A 83 5.73 3.16 -0.31
CA TYR A 83 6.74 3.33 -1.34
C TYR A 83 6.30 4.30 -2.46
N SER A 84 5.26 5.10 -2.22
CA SER A 84 4.66 5.97 -3.24
C SER A 84 5.63 7.06 -3.73
N ASP A 85 6.61 7.48 -2.93
CA ASP A 85 7.60 8.52 -3.25
C ASP A 85 8.97 7.98 -3.73
N ASN A 86 9.12 6.65 -3.88
CA ASN A 86 10.38 5.92 -4.16
C ASN A 86 11.41 5.91 -3.03
N LEU A 87 11.06 6.30 -1.81
CA LEU A 87 11.99 6.33 -0.70
C LEU A 87 11.32 5.87 0.58
N LEU A 88 11.59 4.62 0.99
CA LEU A 88 11.14 4.14 2.29
C LEU A 88 11.93 4.86 3.41
N GLN A 89 11.26 5.72 4.15
CA GLN A 89 11.82 6.42 5.30
C GLN A 89 11.91 5.49 6.53
N GLU A 90 12.65 5.89 7.56
CA GLU A 90 12.84 5.08 8.77
C GLU A 90 11.50 4.74 9.45
N ALA A 91 10.59 5.71 9.57
CA ALA A 91 9.28 5.52 10.18
C ALA A 91 8.40 4.50 9.40
N GLU A 92 8.47 4.54 8.07
CA GLU A 92 7.73 3.64 7.18
C GLU A 92 8.31 2.23 7.21
N SER A 93 9.65 2.13 7.24
CA SER A 93 10.37 0.86 7.44
C SER A 93 10.00 0.21 8.76
N ASP A 94 9.95 1.00 9.84
CA ASP A 94 9.55 0.52 11.16
C ASP A 94 8.08 0.05 11.17
N PHE A 95 7.18 0.79 10.52
CA PHE A 95 5.79 0.38 10.36
C PHE A 95 5.68 -0.96 9.62
N LEU A 96 6.40 -1.09 8.50
CA LEU A 96 6.39 -2.29 7.67
C LEU A 96 6.98 -3.50 8.41
N CYS A 97 8.03 -3.29 9.21
CA CYS A 97 8.59 -4.32 10.08
C CYS A 97 7.56 -4.82 11.11
N ARG A 98 6.78 -3.91 11.72
CA ARG A 98 5.72 -4.28 12.67
C ARG A 98 4.59 -5.05 12.01
N VAL A 99 4.13 -4.60 10.84
CA VAL A 99 3.09 -5.31 10.06
C VAL A 99 3.58 -6.70 9.63
N SER A 100 4.78 -6.79 9.05
CA SER A 100 5.38 -8.06 8.62
C SER A 100 5.52 -9.05 9.79
N SER A 101 6.03 -8.56 10.92
CA SER A 101 6.17 -9.36 12.15
C SER A 101 4.81 -9.83 12.67
N GLY A 102 3.81 -8.94 12.72
CA GLY A 102 2.44 -9.28 13.14
C GLY A 102 1.79 -10.32 12.22
N PHE A 103 2.11 -10.30 10.93
CA PHE A 103 1.59 -11.27 9.96
C PHE A 103 2.38 -12.58 9.92
N ASN A 104 3.49 -12.67 10.66
CA ASN A 104 4.45 -13.77 10.59
C ASN A 104 4.97 -13.98 9.15
N ILE A 105 5.26 -12.87 8.48
CA ILE A 105 5.93 -12.81 7.18
C ILE A 105 7.38 -12.43 7.44
N ASP A 106 8.29 -13.19 6.86
CA ASP A 106 9.71 -12.98 7.01
C ASP A 106 10.20 -11.78 6.18
N LEU A 107 11.17 -11.06 6.73
CA LEU A 107 11.76 -9.88 6.08
C LEU A 107 12.28 -10.14 4.66
N PRO A 108 12.88 -11.32 4.32
CA PRO A 108 13.27 -11.61 2.95
C PRO A 108 12.12 -11.53 1.96
N LEU A 109 10.95 -12.07 2.30
CA LEU A 109 9.77 -12.00 1.44
C LEU A 109 9.21 -10.57 1.35
N ALA A 110 9.20 -9.83 2.47
CA ALA A 110 8.78 -8.42 2.46
C ALA A 110 9.71 -7.57 1.56
N ASN A 111 11.02 -7.79 1.63
CA ASN A 111 12.01 -7.13 0.78
C ASN A 111 11.86 -7.51 -0.70
N GLU A 112 11.55 -8.77 -0.99
CA GLU A 112 11.23 -9.21 -2.35
C GLU A 112 10.03 -8.43 -2.91
N MET A 113 8.96 -8.28 -2.12
CA MET A 113 7.79 -7.49 -2.51
C MET A 113 8.12 -6.02 -2.77
N ILE A 114 8.95 -5.39 -1.92
CA ILE A 114 9.42 -4.02 -2.11
C ILE A 114 10.18 -3.88 -3.44
N ASN A 115 11.10 -4.81 -3.72
CA ASN A 115 11.86 -4.80 -4.97
C ASN A 115 10.95 -4.95 -6.19
N LEU A 116 9.93 -5.81 -6.14
CA LEU A 116 8.95 -5.96 -7.23
C LEU A 116 8.17 -4.67 -7.49
N VAL A 117 7.80 -3.92 -6.44
CA VAL A 117 7.13 -2.62 -6.58
C VAL A 117 8.07 -1.58 -7.19
N ALA A 118 9.33 -1.55 -6.75
CA ALA A 118 10.35 -0.66 -7.31
C ALA A 118 10.60 -0.95 -8.80
N ASP A 119 10.79 -2.22 -9.16
CA ASP A 119 11.00 -2.67 -10.55
C ASP A 119 9.80 -2.31 -11.43
N TYR A 120 8.57 -2.54 -10.96
CA TYR A 120 7.35 -2.16 -11.66
C TYR A 120 7.30 -0.66 -11.93
N LYS A 121 7.63 0.17 -10.93
CA LYS A 121 7.60 1.63 -11.06
C LYS A 121 8.69 2.15 -12.00
N HIS A 122 9.90 1.58 -11.94
CA HIS A 122 10.96 1.90 -12.89
C HIS A 122 10.56 1.56 -14.33
N LEU A 123 10.00 0.38 -14.56
CA LEU A 123 9.49 -0.02 -15.87
C LEU A 123 8.39 0.93 -16.36
N TYR A 124 7.46 1.31 -15.49
CA TYR A 124 6.40 2.27 -15.83
C TYR A 124 6.97 3.63 -16.25
N ILE A 125 7.96 4.16 -15.52
CA ILE A 125 8.63 5.42 -15.86
C ILE A 125 9.28 5.33 -17.26
N ASP A 126 9.94 4.22 -17.57
CA ASP A 126 10.59 4.04 -18.87
C ASP A 126 9.58 3.89 -20.02
N ILE A 127 8.45 3.24 -19.78
CA ILE A 127 7.31 3.22 -20.72
C ILE A 127 6.80 4.65 -20.94
N CYS A 128 6.58 5.42 -19.87
CA CYS A 128 6.13 6.81 -19.99
C CYS A 128 7.10 7.66 -20.81
N LYS A 129 8.41 7.58 -20.55
CA LYS A 129 9.41 8.26 -21.38
C LYS A 129 9.27 7.85 -22.84
N LYS A 130 9.17 6.55 -23.13
CA LYS A 130 9.10 6.04 -24.50
C LYS A 130 7.83 6.48 -25.25
N VAL A 131 6.70 6.59 -24.56
CA VAL A 131 5.40 6.96 -25.15
C VAL A 131 5.24 8.47 -25.26
N LEU A 132 5.83 9.24 -24.35
CA LEU A 132 5.71 10.69 -24.29
C LEU A 132 6.85 11.42 -25.01
N GLU A 133 7.93 10.73 -25.40
CA GLU A 133 8.94 11.21 -26.34
C GLU A 133 8.39 11.23 -27.78
N GLU A 134 7.44 12.14 -28.06
CA GLU A 134 7.15 12.69 -29.41
C GLU A 134 6.15 13.87 -29.32
N SER A 135 6.64 15.06 -28.92
CA SER A 135 5.95 16.33 -29.16
C SER A 135 6.89 17.55 -29.27
N ASP A 136 8.09 17.37 -29.84
CA ASP A 136 9.07 18.45 -30.09
C ASP A 136 9.52 18.52 -31.56
N SER A 137 8.64 18.21 -32.52
CA SER A 137 8.99 18.25 -33.96
C SER A 137 7.95 18.90 -34.88
N LEU A 138 7.08 19.77 -34.35
CA LEU A 138 6.16 20.59 -35.17
C LEU A 138 6.25 22.08 -34.84
N GLU A 139 7.46 22.63 -34.76
CA GLU A 139 7.70 24.05 -35.02
C GLU A 139 8.96 24.21 -35.88
N GLN A 140 8.79 24.12 -37.20
CA GLN A 140 9.65 24.74 -38.21
C GLN A 140 8.78 25.37 -39.29
#